data_AF-F4B2V5-F1
#
_entry.id   AF-F4B2V5-F1
#
_cell.length_a   1.000
_cell.length_b   1.000
_cell.length_c   1.000
_cell.angle_alpha   90.00
_cell.angle_beta   90.00
_cell.angle_gamma   90.00
#
_symmetry.space_group_name_H-M   'P 1'
#
loop_
_entity.id
_entity.type
_entity.pdbx_description
1 polymer ?
#
loop_
_entity_poly.entity_id
_entity_poly.type
_entity_poly.pdbx_seq_one_letter_code
_entity_poly.pdbx_strand_id
1 'polypeptide(L)'
;MQNDKLKAYLHFHLIVFIWGFTAVLGALITIDAVPLVWFRMGLASIFIFVYIKIRGVSLAVSRKTLVGFAIAGLVIAVHWLTFFGAIKESNVSITLAMMSTGAFFTALLEPIFYKRKVIWYELLFGAIVVGALYVIFEVETAYQTGILLALFSAFLSAVFTLINGKFIENHHPTKISFYELLIGSLCVTAYLVIARPDTFFSAQFFVLPTMDWVYIGILASVCTAYAFIAAVAVMKHLSPYTIMLTINLEPVYGILLAFIVLGDAEQMSKEFYYGALVILAVVIANGVLKNSKKFKAVKEA
;
A
#
# COMPACT_ATOMS: atom_id res chain seq x y z
N MET A 1 7.01 -26.79 -5.31
CA MET A 1 6.38 -25.92 -6.33
C MET A 1 4.91 -25.56 -6.04
N GLN A 2 3.96 -26.51 -5.96
CA GLN A 2 2.55 -26.16 -5.62
C GLN A 2 2.40 -25.68 -4.16
N ASN A 3 3.12 -26.33 -3.24
CA ASN A 3 3.07 -26.02 -1.81
C ASN A 3 3.65 -24.63 -1.48
N ASP A 4 4.67 -24.19 -2.24
CA ASP A 4 5.33 -22.89 -2.02
C ASP A 4 4.44 -21.72 -2.44
N LYS A 5 3.67 -21.89 -3.53
CA LYS A 5 2.68 -20.89 -3.95
C LYS A 5 1.55 -20.77 -2.95
N LEU A 6 0.99 -21.89 -2.46
CA LEU A 6 -0.07 -21.85 -1.45
C LEU A 6 0.40 -21.17 -0.16
N LYS A 7 1.61 -21.49 0.31
CA LYS A 7 2.23 -20.80 1.46
C LYS A 7 2.36 -19.30 1.21
N ALA A 8 2.81 -18.89 0.02
CA ALA A 8 2.92 -17.48 -0.34
C ALA A 8 1.55 -16.78 -0.34
N TYR A 9 0.49 -17.42 -0.85
CA TYR A 9 -0.87 -16.87 -0.78
C TYR A 9 -1.34 -16.68 0.66
N LEU A 10 -1.26 -17.73 1.49
CA LEU A 10 -1.70 -17.68 2.88
C LEU A 10 -0.92 -16.65 3.70
N HIS A 11 0.40 -16.59 3.48
CA HIS A 11 1.23 -15.58 4.14
C HIS A 11 0.88 -14.17 3.67
N PHE A 12 0.58 -13.99 2.38
CA PHE A 12 0.17 -12.68 1.89
C PHE A 12 -1.21 -12.25 2.38
N HIS A 13 -2.17 -13.17 2.53
CA HIS A 13 -3.44 -12.86 3.21
C HIS A 13 -3.22 -12.38 4.65
N LEU A 14 -2.32 -13.01 5.40
CA LEU A 14 -1.96 -12.54 6.74
C LEU A 14 -1.35 -11.12 6.70
N ILE A 15 -0.51 -10.83 5.70
CA ILE A 15 0.07 -9.49 5.51
C ILE A 15 -1.02 -8.46 5.22
N VAL A 16 -1.97 -8.78 4.34
CA VAL A 16 -3.10 -7.91 4.03
C VAL A 16 -3.99 -7.68 5.25
N PHE A 17 -4.21 -8.69 6.08
CA PHE A 17 -4.88 -8.55 7.37
C PHE A 17 -4.12 -7.61 8.33
N ILE A 18 -2.79 -7.76 8.43
CA ILE A 18 -1.93 -6.85 9.20
C ILE A 18 -2.05 -5.42 8.66
N TRP A 19 -2.10 -5.23 7.35
CA TRP A 19 -2.27 -3.89 6.76
C TRP A 19 -3.62 -3.24 7.06
N GLY A 20 -4.68 -4.02 7.29
CA GLY A 20 -5.93 -3.50 7.85
C GLY A 20 -5.73 -2.72 9.16
N PHE A 21 -4.79 -3.14 10.02
CA PHE A 21 -4.41 -2.38 11.22
C PHE A 21 -3.63 -1.11 10.91
N THR A 22 -2.88 -1.04 9.80
CA THR A 22 -2.13 0.17 9.40
C THR A 22 -3.04 1.38 9.31
N ALA A 23 -4.21 1.23 8.69
CA ALA A 23 -5.15 2.33 8.51
C ALA A 23 -5.74 2.78 9.85
N VAL A 24 -6.17 1.82 10.69
CA VAL A 24 -6.71 2.08 12.03
C VAL A 24 -5.66 2.76 12.93
N LEU A 25 -4.43 2.25 12.95
CA LEU A 25 -3.32 2.89 13.68
C LEU A 25 -3.05 4.30 13.14
N GLY A 26 -3.12 4.50 11.82
CA GLY A 26 -2.99 5.82 11.20
C GLY A 26 -4.04 6.83 11.67
N ALA A 27 -5.27 6.37 11.88
CA ALA A 27 -6.35 7.18 12.45
C ALA A 27 -6.13 7.48 13.94
N LEU A 28 -5.70 6.48 14.72
CA LEU A 28 -5.45 6.60 16.17
C LEU A 28 -4.25 7.48 16.53
N ILE A 29 -3.18 7.47 15.72
CA ILE A 29 -2.00 8.29 15.93
C ILE A 29 -2.37 9.75 15.71
N THR A 30 -2.17 10.62 16.70
CA THR A 30 -2.73 11.98 16.68
C THR A 30 -1.99 12.96 15.77
N ILE A 31 -0.71 12.74 15.49
CA ILE A 31 0.09 13.60 14.62
C ILE A 31 -0.32 13.57 13.14
N ASP A 32 0.04 14.64 12.42
CA ASP A 32 -0.19 14.79 10.99
C ASP A 32 0.50 13.70 10.15
N ALA A 33 0.02 13.52 8.91
CA ALA A 33 0.51 12.48 8.00
C ALA A 33 2.02 12.56 7.72
N VAL A 34 2.59 13.76 7.57
CA VAL A 34 4.02 13.93 7.26
C VAL A 34 4.93 13.41 8.39
N PRO A 35 4.84 13.91 9.64
CA PRO A 35 5.65 13.38 10.73
C PRO A 35 5.35 11.90 11.01
N LEU A 36 4.09 11.45 10.88
CA LEU A 36 3.73 10.03 11.02
C LEU A 36 4.52 9.15 10.05
N VAL A 37 4.53 9.49 8.76
CA VAL A 37 5.29 8.75 7.74
C VAL A 37 6.78 8.82 8.02
N TRP A 38 7.30 9.98 8.43
CA TRP A 38 8.71 10.13 8.76
C TRP A 38 9.15 9.19 9.88
N PHE A 39 8.44 9.20 11.02
CA PHE A 39 8.73 8.30 12.14
C PHE A 39 8.56 6.83 11.75
N ARG A 40 7.46 6.50 11.06
CA ARG A 40 7.18 5.13 10.57
C ARG A 40 8.33 4.58 9.73
N MET A 41 8.76 5.34 8.71
CA MET A 41 9.78 4.90 7.77
C MET A 41 11.17 4.85 8.41
N GLY A 42 11.51 5.84 9.23
CA GLY A 42 12.80 5.90 9.93
C GLY A 42 12.96 4.72 10.89
N LEU A 43 11.98 4.49 11.77
CA LEU A 43 12.00 3.38 12.72
C LEU A 43 11.99 2.02 12.01
N ALA A 44 11.18 1.84 10.96
CA ALA A 44 11.19 0.61 10.18
C ALA A 44 12.56 0.34 9.56
N SER A 45 13.22 1.37 9.03
CA SER A 45 14.58 1.26 8.49
C SER A 45 15.59 0.82 9.55
N ILE A 46 15.47 1.32 10.79
CA ILE A 46 16.30 0.91 11.92
C ILE A 46 16.04 -0.57 12.26
N PHE A 47 14.78 -1.01 12.37
CA PHE A 47 14.45 -2.40 12.67
C PHE A 47 14.97 -3.36 11.60
N ILE A 48 14.85 -3.00 10.32
CA ILE A 48 15.39 -3.81 9.23
C ILE A 48 16.92 -3.83 9.27
N PHE A 49 17.57 -2.70 9.57
CA PHE A 49 19.03 -2.67 9.70
C PHE A 49 19.53 -3.60 10.81
N VAL A 50 18.88 -3.58 11.98
CA VAL A 50 19.18 -4.51 13.08
C VAL A 50 19.02 -5.96 12.61
N TYR A 51 17.93 -6.28 11.94
CA TYR A 51 17.71 -7.61 11.36
C TYR A 51 18.79 -8.01 10.34
N ILE A 52 19.22 -7.08 9.48
CA ILE A 52 20.31 -7.30 8.53
C ILE A 52 21.62 -7.65 9.23
N LYS A 53 21.96 -6.95 10.31
CA LYS A 53 23.16 -7.22 11.11
C LYS A 53 23.10 -8.59 11.78
N ILE A 54 21.96 -8.95 12.37
CA ILE A 54 21.77 -10.26 13.02
C ILE A 54 21.87 -11.40 11.99
N ARG A 55 21.33 -11.21 10.78
CA ARG A 55 21.24 -12.25 9.75
C ARG A 55 22.42 -12.26 8.76
N GLY A 56 23.35 -11.31 8.88
CA GLY A 56 24.50 -11.21 7.98
C GLY A 56 24.13 -10.94 6.51
N VAL A 57 23.03 -10.23 6.25
CA VAL A 57 22.60 -9.95 4.87
C VAL A 57 23.53 -8.91 4.25
N SER A 58 24.18 -9.24 3.13
CA SER A 58 25.05 -8.29 2.42
C SER A 58 24.23 -7.13 1.84
N LEU A 59 24.67 -5.90 2.09
CA LEU A 59 24.08 -4.67 1.55
C LEU A 59 24.65 -4.25 0.19
N ALA A 60 25.63 -4.97 -0.35
CA ALA A 60 26.27 -4.58 -1.62
C ALA A 60 25.24 -4.49 -2.77
N VAL A 61 25.22 -3.34 -3.45
CA VAL A 61 24.38 -3.04 -4.62
C VAL A 61 25.16 -2.22 -5.64
N SER A 62 24.86 -2.41 -6.92
CA SER A 62 25.37 -1.52 -7.96
C SER A 62 24.74 -0.12 -7.83
N ARG A 63 25.43 0.92 -8.31
CA ARG A 63 24.86 2.28 -8.36
C ARG A 63 23.55 2.34 -9.15
N LYS A 64 23.45 1.60 -10.26
CA LYS A 64 22.22 1.51 -11.07
C LYS A 64 21.05 0.93 -10.28
N THR A 65 21.29 -0.13 -9.51
CA THR A 65 20.28 -0.70 -8.61
C THR A 65 19.87 0.31 -7.54
N LEU A 66 20.83 1.01 -6.93
CA LEU A 66 20.56 1.98 -5.88
C LEU A 66 19.65 3.11 -6.37
N VAL A 67 19.87 3.63 -7.58
CA VAL A 67 18.96 4.61 -8.20
C VAL A 67 17.55 4.04 -8.39
N GLY A 68 17.44 2.78 -8.80
CA GLY A 68 16.17 2.08 -8.90
C GLY A 68 15.44 1.98 -7.54
N PHE A 69 16.16 1.60 -6.48
CA PHE A 69 15.62 1.58 -5.12
C PHE A 69 15.26 2.98 -4.62
N ALA A 70 15.99 4.02 -5.03
CA ALA A 70 15.65 5.39 -4.68
C ALA A 70 14.32 5.83 -5.29
N ILE A 71 14.08 5.50 -6.56
CA ILE A 71 12.79 5.78 -7.23
C ILE A 71 11.66 5.04 -6.52
N ALA A 72 11.82 3.74 -6.24
CA ALA A 72 10.81 2.97 -5.52
C ALA A 72 10.58 3.48 -4.08
N GLY A 73 11.65 3.88 -3.40
CA GLY A 73 11.62 4.51 -2.08
C GLY A 73 10.86 5.84 -2.06
N LEU A 74 11.04 6.67 -3.09
CA LEU A 74 10.25 7.89 -3.26
C LEU A 74 8.77 7.56 -3.53
N VAL A 75 8.48 6.60 -4.42
CA VAL A 75 7.10 6.19 -4.72
C VAL A 75 6.39 5.71 -3.46
N ILE A 76 7.02 4.86 -2.64
CA ILE A 76 6.39 4.38 -1.40
C ILE A 76 6.25 5.48 -0.34
N ALA A 77 7.20 6.42 -0.25
CA ALA A 77 7.07 7.56 0.64
C ALA A 77 5.86 8.43 0.28
N VAL A 78 5.71 8.78 -1.02
CA VAL A 78 4.56 9.56 -1.49
C VAL A 78 3.26 8.78 -1.35
N HIS A 79 3.28 7.46 -1.61
CA HIS A 79 2.13 6.58 -1.36
C HIS A 79 1.67 6.67 0.09
N TRP A 80 2.57 6.57 1.07
CA TRP A 80 2.18 6.67 2.48
C TRP A 80 1.80 8.07 2.93
N LEU A 81 2.44 9.11 2.39
CA LEU A 81 2.03 10.49 2.66
C LEU A 81 0.59 10.75 2.20
N THR A 82 0.24 10.27 1.01
CA THR A 82 -1.10 10.41 0.43
C THR A 82 -2.10 9.46 1.09
N PHE A 83 -1.69 8.26 1.50
CA PHE A 83 -2.53 7.30 2.22
C PHE A 83 -2.94 7.82 3.60
N PHE A 84 -1.98 8.22 4.43
CA PHE A 84 -2.31 8.77 5.75
C PHE A 84 -2.91 10.17 5.64
N GLY A 85 -2.53 10.95 4.63
CA GLY A 85 -3.21 12.21 4.31
C GLY A 85 -4.69 11.98 4.02
N ALA A 86 -5.04 10.96 3.23
CA ALA A 86 -6.42 10.60 2.97
C ALA A 86 -7.17 10.20 4.24
N ILE A 87 -6.56 9.43 5.14
CA ILE A 87 -7.17 9.05 6.42
C ILE A 87 -7.46 10.30 7.26
N LYS A 88 -6.52 11.26 7.31
CA LYS A 88 -6.66 12.50 8.08
C LYS A 88 -7.67 13.48 7.49
N GLU A 89 -7.78 13.53 6.17
CA GLU A 89 -8.74 14.37 5.44
C GLU A 89 -10.12 13.72 5.25
N SER A 90 -10.26 12.44 5.62
CA SER A 90 -11.52 11.71 5.55
C SER A 90 -11.68 10.74 6.73
N ASN A 91 -11.56 9.44 6.48
CA ASN A 91 -11.57 8.37 7.47
C ASN A 91 -10.96 7.09 6.88
N VAL A 92 -10.86 6.04 7.69
CA VAL A 92 -10.29 4.76 7.26
C VAL A 92 -11.16 4.12 6.17
N SER A 93 -12.48 4.22 6.29
CA SER A 93 -13.41 3.56 5.40
C SER A 93 -13.33 4.06 3.97
N ILE A 94 -13.39 5.38 3.77
CA ILE A 94 -13.23 6.02 2.47
C ILE A 94 -11.86 5.70 1.89
N THR A 95 -10.81 5.86 2.68
CA THR A 95 -9.44 5.60 2.22
C THR A 95 -9.30 4.17 1.70
N LEU A 96 -9.72 3.18 2.48
CA LEU A 96 -9.59 1.78 2.10
C LEU A 96 -10.53 1.38 0.94
N ALA A 97 -11.74 1.94 0.86
CA ALA A 97 -12.60 1.73 -0.30
C ALA A 97 -11.91 2.18 -1.59
N MET A 98 -11.27 3.35 -1.58
CA MET A 98 -10.50 3.84 -2.74
C MET A 98 -9.27 2.99 -3.03
N MET A 99 -8.58 2.47 -2.01
CA MET A 99 -7.44 1.54 -2.18
C MET A 99 -7.79 0.27 -2.96
N SER A 100 -9.07 -0.15 -2.95
CA SER A 100 -9.58 -1.27 -3.77
C SER A 100 -9.39 -1.05 -5.29
N THR A 101 -9.13 0.17 -5.73
CA THR A 101 -8.84 0.48 -7.14
C THR A 101 -7.42 0.12 -7.56
N GLY A 102 -6.56 -0.31 -6.63
CA GLY A 102 -5.17 -0.68 -6.91
C GLY A 102 -5.03 -1.79 -7.95
N ALA A 103 -5.87 -2.83 -7.91
CA ALA A 103 -5.87 -3.87 -8.95
C ALA A 103 -6.29 -3.34 -10.33
N PHE A 104 -7.19 -2.36 -10.38
CA PHE A 104 -7.57 -1.68 -11.62
C PHE A 104 -6.39 -0.90 -12.22
N PHE A 105 -5.72 -0.05 -11.42
CA PHE A 105 -4.50 0.64 -11.87
C PHE A 105 -3.42 -0.35 -12.31
N THR A 106 -3.28 -1.46 -11.60
CA THR A 106 -2.32 -2.51 -11.96
C THR A 106 -2.65 -3.16 -13.29
N ALA A 107 -3.92 -3.44 -13.58
CA ALA A 107 -4.35 -3.99 -14.86
C ALA A 107 -4.03 -3.04 -16.03
N LEU A 108 -4.13 -1.73 -15.82
CA LEU A 108 -3.75 -0.72 -16.81
C LEU A 108 -2.24 -0.58 -16.99
N LEU A 109 -1.48 -0.61 -15.89
CA LEU A 109 -0.04 -0.35 -15.89
C LEU A 109 0.80 -1.61 -16.20
N GLU A 110 0.34 -2.80 -15.83
CA GLU A 110 1.05 -4.06 -16.05
C GLU A 110 1.40 -4.27 -17.54
N PRO A 111 0.49 -4.07 -18.52
CA PRO A 111 0.81 -4.09 -19.96
C PRO A 111 1.97 -3.17 -20.36
N ILE A 112 2.04 -1.97 -19.77
CA ILE A 112 3.08 -0.97 -20.07
C ILE A 112 4.42 -1.41 -19.47
N PHE A 113 4.42 -1.82 -18.19
CA PHE A 113 5.63 -2.22 -17.48
C PHE A 113 6.23 -3.52 -17.99
N TYR A 114 5.38 -4.49 -18.35
CA TYR A 114 5.78 -5.84 -18.76
C TYR A 114 5.62 -6.10 -20.26
N LYS A 115 5.26 -5.08 -21.06
CA LYS A 115 5.07 -5.14 -22.51
C LYS A 115 4.11 -6.26 -22.95
N ARG A 116 2.95 -6.35 -22.30
CA ARG A 116 1.90 -7.35 -22.59
C ARG A 116 0.71 -6.71 -23.31
N LYS A 117 -0.15 -7.52 -23.92
CA LYS A 117 -1.39 -7.04 -24.57
C LYS A 117 -2.42 -6.59 -23.52
N VAL A 118 -3.12 -5.50 -23.81
CA VAL A 118 -4.28 -5.03 -23.03
C VAL A 118 -5.43 -6.03 -23.18
N ILE A 119 -6.16 -6.26 -22.10
CA ILE A 119 -7.25 -7.23 -22.06
C ILE A 119 -8.58 -6.48 -22.00
N TRP A 120 -9.44 -6.68 -23.00
CA TRP A 120 -10.65 -5.85 -23.18
C TRP A 120 -11.65 -5.92 -22.01
N TYR A 121 -11.80 -7.08 -21.38
CA TYR A 121 -12.67 -7.21 -20.20
C TYR A 121 -12.12 -6.46 -18.97
N GLU A 122 -10.80 -6.25 -18.87
CA GLU A 122 -10.21 -5.42 -17.80
C GLU A 122 -10.59 -3.94 -18.00
N LEU A 123 -10.77 -3.47 -19.24
CA LEU A 123 -11.27 -2.12 -19.53
C LEU A 123 -12.75 -1.95 -19.13
N LEU A 124 -13.58 -2.97 -19.40
CA LEU A 124 -14.99 -2.98 -18.96
C LEU A 124 -15.09 -2.91 -17.44
N PHE A 125 -14.32 -3.75 -16.73
CA PHE A 125 -14.26 -3.69 -15.27
C PHE A 125 -13.76 -2.34 -14.75
N GLY A 126 -12.80 -1.74 -15.46
CA GLY A 126 -12.37 -0.37 -15.19
C GLY A 126 -13.50 0.65 -15.27
N ALA A 127 -14.33 0.59 -16.31
CA ALA A 127 -15.48 1.49 -16.46
C ALA A 127 -16.50 1.33 -15.32
N ILE A 128 -16.75 0.09 -14.88
CA ILE A 128 -17.65 -0.16 -13.73
C ILE A 128 -17.06 0.41 -12.44
N VAL A 129 -15.75 0.25 -12.21
CA VAL A 129 -15.06 0.85 -11.05
C VAL A 129 -15.19 2.37 -11.09
N VAL A 130 -14.96 3.02 -12.23
CA VAL A 130 -15.13 4.48 -12.38
C VAL A 130 -16.56 4.92 -12.07
N GLY A 131 -17.57 4.18 -12.52
CA GLY A 131 -18.97 4.45 -12.18
C GLY A 131 -19.25 4.34 -10.68
N ALA A 132 -18.73 3.31 -10.01
CA ALA A 132 -18.88 3.14 -8.57
C ALA A 132 -18.15 4.25 -7.78
N LEU A 133 -16.97 4.67 -8.23
CA LEU A 133 -16.24 5.81 -7.66
C LEU A 133 -17.02 7.11 -7.79
N TYR A 134 -17.69 7.33 -8.93
CA TYR A 134 -18.52 8.52 -9.13
C TYR A 134 -19.66 8.59 -8.11
N VAL A 135 -20.36 7.47 -7.87
CA VAL A 135 -21.42 7.40 -6.85
C VAL A 135 -20.87 7.72 -5.45
N ILE A 136 -19.73 7.14 -5.08
CA ILE A 136 -19.09 7.43 -3.78
C ILE A 136 -18.74 8.92 -3.67
N PHE A 137 -18.15 9.50 -4.72
CA PHE A 137 -17.73 10.89 -4.74
C PHE A 137 -18.90 11.89 -4.65
N GLU A 138 -20.03 11.56 -5.28
CA GLU A 138 -21.24 12.38 -5.25
C GLU A 138 -21.93 12.36 -3.87
N VAL A 139 -21.91 11.22 -3.19
CA VAL A 139 -22.58 11.07 -1.89
C VAL A 139 -21.70 11.58 -0.75
N GLU A 140 -20.39 11.35 -0.81
CA GLU A 140 -19.41 11.70 0.23
C GLU A 140 -18.65 13.00 -0.11
N THR A 141 -19.37 14.03 -0.57
CA THR A 141 -18.77 15.30 -1.02
C THR A 141 -17.97 16.05 0.05
N ALA A 142 -18.21 15.78 1.34
CA ALA A 142 -17.40 16.32 2.42
C ALA A 142 -15.94 15.81 2.39
N TYR A 143 -15.69 14.69 1.72
CA TYR A 143 -14.43 13.95 1.77
C TYR A 143 -13.66 13.96 0.43
N GLN A 144 -13.96 14.90 -0.47
CA GLN A 144 -13.35 14.96 -1.81
C GLN A 144 -11.82 14.93 -1.79
N THR A 145 -11.19 15.71 -0.91
CA THR A 145 -9.72 15.73 -0.77
C THR A 145 -9.19 14.35 -0.37
N GLY A 146 -9.81 13.71 0.63
CA GLY A 146 -9.45 12.37 1.07
C GLY A 146 -9.60 11.32 -0.03
N ILE A 147 -10.69 11.39 -0.79
CA ILE A 147 -10.93 10.50 -1.94
C ILE A 147 -9.83 10.63 -3.00
N LEU A 148 -9.50 11.87 -3.40
CA LEU A 148 -8.46 12.12 -4.40
C LEU A 148 -7.07 11.65 -3.93
N LEU A 149 -6.74 11.92 -2.67
CA LEU A 149 -5.49 11.45 -2.06
C LEU A 149 -5.43 9.92 -2.03
N ALA A 150 -6.51 9.24 -1.66
CA ALA A 150 -6.56 7.79 -1.60
C ALA A 150 -6.48 7.13 -2.98
N LEU A 151 -7.14 7.70 -4.00
CA LEU A 151 -7.03 7.22 -5.38
C LEU A 151 -5.61 7.36 -5.93
N PHE A 152 -4.97 8.50 -5.68
CA PHE A 152 -3.57 8.70 -6.05
C PHE A 152 -2.64 7.75 -5.29
N SER A 153 -2.93 7.52 -4.01
CA SER A 153 -2.21 6.53 -3.20
C SER A 153 -2.33 5.11 -3.75
N ALA A 154 -3.54 4.70 -4.18
CA ALA A 154 -3.79 3.39 -4.79
C ALA A 154 -3.01 3.22 -6.10
N PHE A 155 -2.93 4.28 -6.92
CA PHE A 155 -2.10 4.32 -8.11
C PHE A 155 -0.62 4.13 -7.78
N LEU A 156 -0.09 4.86 -6.79
CA LEU A 156 1.31 4.74 -6.37
C LEU A 156 1.62 3.35 -5.80
N SER A 157 0.69 2.74 -5.08
CA SER A 157 0.80 1.35 -4.58
C SER A 157 0.93 0.34 -5.74
N ALA A 158 0.15 0.52 -6.80
CA ALA A 158 0.26 -0.30 -8.02
C ALA A 158 1.63 -0.10 -8.70
N VAL A 159 2.09 1.14 -8.87
CA VAL A 159 3.42 1.46 -9.43
C VAL A 159 4.53 0.83 -8.60
N PHE A 160 4.49 1.00 -7.28
CA PHE A 160 5.45 0.42 -6.34
C PHE A 160 5.52 -1.10 -6.48
N THR A 161 4.37 -1.76 -6.51
CA THR A 161 4.26 -3.22 -6.65
C THR A 161 4.82 -3.72 -7.99
N LEU A 162 4.58 -2.98 -9.08
CA LEU A 162 5.13 -3.33 -10.40
C LEU A 162 6.65 -3.18 -10.46
N ILE A 163 7.21 -2.15 -9.83
CA ILE A 163 8.65 -1.92 -9.72
C ILE A 163 9.30 -3.05 -8.89
N ASN A 164 8.75 -3.33 -7.71
CA ASN A 164 9.27 -4.36 -6.81
C ASN A 164 9.17 -5.77 -7.39
N GLY A 165 8.12 -6.05 -8.16
CA GLY A 165 7.98 -7.29 -8.91
C GLY A 165 9.15 -7.57 -9.86
N LYS A 166 9.86 -6.54 -10.35
CA LYS A 166 11.08 -6.70 -11.13
C LYS A 166 12.34 -6.82 -10.27
N PHE A 167 12.43 -6.05 -9.17
CA PHE A 167 13.61 -6.09 -8.30
C PHE A 167 13.76 -7.43 -7.58
N ILE A 168 12.65 -8.04 -7.16
CA ILE A 168 12.67 -9.32 -6.43
C ILE A 168 13.25 -10.48 -7.25
N GLU A 169 13.26 -10.39 -8.58
CA GLU A 169 13.86 -11.42 -9.45
C GLU A 169 15.36 -11.58 -9.23
N ASN A 170 16.05 -10.48 -8.89
CA ASN A 170 17.52 -10.44 -8.85
C ASN A 170 18.09 -10.03 -7.48
N HIS A 171 17.23 -9.59 -6.54
CA HIS A 171 17.67 -8.98 -5.29
C HIS A 171 16.93 -9.58 -4.08
N HIS A 172 17.63 -9.65 -2.95
CA HIS A 172 17.05 -10.17 -1.71
C HIS A 172 15.98 -9.21 -1.17
N PRO A 173 14.79 -9.69 -0.72
CA PRO A 173 13.69 -8.84 -0.27
C PRO A 173 14.11 -7.87 0.84
N THR A 174 14.80 -8.35 1.88
CA THR A 174 15.31 -7.50 2.98
C THR A 174 16.19 -6.34 2.50
N LYS A 175 16.99 -6.56 1.44
CA LYS A 175 17.86 -5.52 0.87
C LYS A 175 17.04 -4.47 0.13
N ILE A 176 16.09 -4.92 -0.69
CA ILE A 176 15.16 -4.03 -1.40
C ILE A 176 14.42 -3.16 -0.37
N SER A 177 13.78 -3.80 0.61
CA SER A 177 13.01 -3.13 1.65
C SER A 177 13.84 -2.14 2.47
N PHE A 178 15.07 -2.49 2.84
CA PHE A 178 15.93 -1.58 3.59
C PHE A 178 16.22 -0.29 2.82
N TYR A 179 16.64 -0.41 1.57
CA TYR A 179 17.00 0.76 0.77
C TYR A 179 15.78 1.61 0.43
N GLU A 180 14.65 1.00 0.06
CA GLU A 180 13.43 1.76 -0.27
C GLU A 180 12.90 2.53 0.94
N LEU A 181 12.87 1.92 2.13
CA LEU A 181 12.39 2.58 3.34
C LEU A 181 13.38 3.63 3.86
N LEU A 182 14.68 3.35 3.80
CA LEU A 182 15.69 4.31 4.21
C LEU A 182 15.68 5.53 3.29
N ILE A 183 15.70 5.31 1.97
CA ILE A 183 15.72 6.41 1.00
C ILE A 183 14.39 7.17 1.05
N GLY A 184 13.25 6.48 1.16
CA GLY A 184 11.97 7.14 1.36
C GLY A 184 11.94 8.01 2.61
N SER A 185 12.45 7.52 3.74
CA SER A 185 12.62 8.33 4.97
C SER A 185 13.51 9.56 4.72
N LEU A 186 14.64 9.40 4.02
CA LEU A 186 15.51 10.51 3.65
C LEU A 186 14.83 11.53 2.72
N CYS A 187 13.99 11.10 1.79
CA CYS A 187 13.18 11.98 0.96
C CYS A 187 12.18 12.79 1.80
N VAL A 188 11.52 12.17 2.77
CA VAL A 188 10.63 12.89 3.69
C VAL A 188 11.42 13.85 4.59
N THR A 189 12.62 13.47 5.05
CA THR A 189 13.53 14.38 5.76
C THR A 189 13.87 15.60 4.90
N ALA A 190 14.24 15.40 3.64
CA ALA A 190 14.55 16.50 2.73
C ALA A 190 13.34 17.44 2.54
N TYR A 191 12.14 16.89 2.39
CA TYR A 191 10.92 17.68 2.35
C TYR A 191 10.71 18.49 3.64
N LEU A 192 10.87 17.88 4.82
CA LEU A 192 10.72 18.56 6.12
C LEU A 192 11.74 19.69 6.30
N VAL A 193 13.00 19.48 5.89
CA VAL A 193 14.05 20.51 5.96
C VAL A 193 13.75 21.69 5.05
N ILE A 194 13.22 21.45 3.84
CA ILE A 194 12.98 22.51 2.85
C ILE A 194 11.65 23.23 3.11
N ALA A 195 10.57 22.49 3.39
CA ALA A 195 9.22 23.03 3.45
C ALA A 195 8.76 23.39 4.88
N ARG A 196 9.44 22.85 5.91
CA ARG A 196 9.05 22.98 7.32
C ARG A 196 10.25 23.28 8.26
N PRO A 197 11.24 24.12 7.86
CA PRO A 197 12.51 24.26 8.60
C PRO A 197 12.31 24.70 10.05
N ASP A 198 11.39 25.63 10.31
CA ASP A 198 11.15 26.19 11.65
C ASP A 198 10.56 25.16 12.63
N THR A 199 9.79 24.20 12.10
CA THR A 199 9.13 23.17 12.92
C THR A 199 9.95 21.90 13.06
N PHE A 200 10.69 21.49 12.02
CA PHE A 200 11.38 20.20 12.01
C PHE A 200 12.55 20.13 12.99
N PHE A 201 13.31 21.22 13.13
CA PHE A 201 14.45 21.29 14.05
C PHE A 201 14.06 21.66 15.49
N SER A 202 12.77 21.89 15.76
CA SER A 202 12.28 22.15 17.11
C SER A 202 12.20 20.86 17.91
N ALA A 203 12.56 20.91 19.20
CA ALA A 203 12.35 19.80 20.12
C ALA A 203 10.88 19.35 20.17
N GLN A 204 9.94 20.27 19.95
CA GLN A 204 8.50 20.00 19.94
C GLN A 204 8.09 18.96 18.88
N PHE A 205 8.81 18.86 17.75
CA PHE A 205 8.54 17.86 16.72
C PHE A 205 8.67 16.41 17.25
N PHE A 206 9.54 16.21 18.25
CA PHE A 206 9.81 14.91 18.84
C PHE A 206 9.01 14.63 20.12
N VAL A 207 8.25 15.61 20.61
CA VAL A 207 7.40 15.47 21.80
C VAL A 207 6.03 14.98 21.35
N LEU A 208 5.85 13.66 21.37
CA LEU A 208 4.58 13.00 21.04
C LEU A 208 3.88 12.45 22.29
N PRO A 209 2.54 12.34 22.28
CA PRO A 209 1.82 11.59 23.29
C PRO A 209 2.38 10.17 23.45
N THR A 210 2.38 9.63 24.68
CA THR A 210 2.93 8.29 24.95
C THR A 210 2.27 7.21 24.10
N MET A 211 0.95 7.29 23.88
CA MET A 211 0.24 6.32 23.05
C MET A 211 0.60 6.41 21.57
N ASP A 212 0.94 7.60 21.05
CA ASP A 212 1.42 7.75 19.67
C ASP A 212 2.74 7.00 19.49
N TRP A 213 3.66 7.06 20.47
CA TRP A 213 4.90 6.27 20.41
C TRP A 213 4.63 4.77 20.38
N VAL A 214 3.66 4.28 21.17
CA VAL A 214 3.27 2.86 21.17
C VAL A 214 2.70 2.47 19.80
N TYR A 215 1.75 3.25 19.27
CA TYR A 215 1.12 2.97 17.97
C TYR A 215 2.12 3.05 16.81
N ILE A 216 2.97 4.08 16.79
CA ILE A 216 4.06 4.22 15.80
C ILE A 216 5.04 3.05 15.92
N GLY A 217 5.38 2.61 17.13
CA GLY A 217 6.24 1.45 17.35
C GLY A 217 5.67 0.18 16.74
N ILE A 218 4.39 -0.12 16.98
CA ILE A 218 3.67 -1.26 16.39
C ILE A 218 3.60 -1.12 14.86
N LEU A 219 3.26 0.08 14.39
CA LEU A 219 3.13 0.38 12.97
C LEU A 219 4.46 0.21 12.23
N ALA A 220 5.56 0.75 12.76
CA ALA A 220 6.88 0.70 12.16
C ALA A 220 7.50 -0.71 12.21
N SER A 221 7.20 -1.50 13.24
CA SER A 221 7.74 -2.85 13.39
C SER A 221 6.93 -3.90 12.61
N VAL A 222 5.71 -4.19 13.05
CA VAL A 222 4.89 -5.29 12.51
C VAL A 222 4.28 -4.91 11.17
N CYS A 223 3.63 -3.76 11.10
CA CYS A 223 2.87 -3.33 9.92
C CYS A 223 3.77 -2.77 8.80
N THR A 224 5.02 -2.42 9.12
CA THR A 224 5.98 -1.87 8.17
C THR A 224 7.18 -2.78 8.01
N ALA A 225 8.12 -2.84 8.95
CA ALA A 225 9.36 -3.60 8.74
C ALA A 225 9.12 -5.08 8.38
N TYR A 226 8.32 -5.80 9.18
CA TYR A 226 7.99 -7.20 8.91
C TYR A 226 7.12 -7.36 7.66
N ALA A 227 5.94 -6.72 7.66
CA ALA A 227 4.96 -6.88 6.58
C ALA A 227 5.53 -6.47 5.22
N PHE A 228 6.36 -5.43 5.15
CA PHE A 228 6.97 -4.95 3.91
C PHE A 228 8.03 -5.91 3.36
N ILE A 229 8.94 -6.42 4.21
CA ILE A 229 9.90 -7.46 3.78
C ILE A 229 9.15 -8.69 3.27
N ALA A 230 8.12 -9.12 4.01
CA ALA A 230 7.36 -10.32 3.66
C ALA A 230 6.53 -10.10 2.37
N ALA A 231 5.94 -8.92 2.19
CA ALA A 231 5.22 -8.54 0.97
C ALA A 231 6.14 -8.56 -0.25
N VAL A 232 7.34 -7.97 -0.16
CA VAL A 232 8.33 -8.02 -1.25
C VAL A 232 8.78 -9.46 -1.49
N ALA A 233 8.96 -10.27 -0.44
CA ALA A 233 9.38 -11.67 -0.58
C ALA A 233 8.35 -12.53 -1.33
N VAL A 234 7.06 -12.37 -1.07
CA VAL A 234 6.02 -13.16 -1.77
C VAL A 234 5.89 -12.82 -3.24
N MET A 235 6.34 -11.63 -3.68
CA MET A 235 6.39 -11.26 -5.11
C MET A 235 7.34 -12.17 -5.92
N LYS A 236 8.22 -12.92 -5.27
CA LYS A 236 9.01 -13.98 -5.94
C LYS A 236 8.14 -15.12 -6.48
N HIS A 237 6.96 -15.32 -5.91
CA HIS A 237 6.07 -16.44 -6.20
C HIS A 237 4.72 -16.02 -6.79
N LEU A 238 4.31 -14.77 -6.53
CA LEU A 238 3.04 -14.19 -6.94
C LEU A 238 3.28 -13.02 -7.91
N SER A 239 2.44 -12.89 -8.93
CA SER A 239 2.55 -11.76 -9.86
C SER A 239 2.14 -10.44 -9.18
N PRO A 240 2.64 -9.29 -9.65
CA PRO A 240 2.21 -7.96 -9.18
C PRO A 240 0.68 -7.79 -9.17
N TYR A 241 0.01 -8.27 -10.22
CA TYR A 241 -1.45 -8.27 -10.30
C TYR A 241 -2.10 -9.09 -9.17
N THR A 242 -1.59 -10.28 -8.88
CA THR A 242 -2.12 -11.16 -7.83
C THR A 242 -1.95 -10.54 -6.45
N ILE A 243 -0.82 -9.88 -6.22
CA ILE A 243 -0.56 -9.10 -5.01
C ILE A 243 -1.61 -8.01 -4.86
N MET A 244 -1.80 -7.18 -5.89
CA MET A 244 -2.77 -6.08 -5.83
C MET A 244 -4.22 -6.57 -5.71
N LEU A 245 -4.56 -7.70 -6.31
CA LEU A 245 -5.85 -8.35 -6.13
C LEU A 245 -6.08 -8.79 -4.68
N THR A 246 -5.05 -9.34 -4.03
CA THR A 246 -5.16 -9.78 -2.62
C THR A 246 -5.23 -8.57 -1.69
N ILE A 247 -4.50 -7.49 -2.00
CA ILE A 247 -4.59 -6.21 -1.26
C ILE A 247 -6.00 -5.65 -1.27
N ASN A 248 -6.81 -5.92 -2.29
CA ASN A 248 -8.21 -5.48 -2.28
C ASN A 248 -9.09 -6.21 -1.24
N LEU A 249 -8.55 -7.16 -0.47
CA LEU A 249 -9.18 -7.67 0.76
C LEU A 249 -8.86 -6.82 1.99
N GLU A 250 -7.83 -5.98 1.94
CA GLU A 250 -7.47 -5.02 3.00
C GLU A 250 -8.67 -4.18 3.43
N PRO A 251 -9.52 -3.67 2.52
CA PRO A 251 -10.69 -2.87 2.89
C PRO A 251 -11.73 -3.69 3.64
N VAL A 252 -11.89 -4.97 3.32
CA VAL A 252 -12.79 -5.86 4.09
C VAL A 252 -12.33 -5.95 5.53
N TYR A 253 -11.03 -6.19 5.76
CA TYR A 253 -10.49 -6.30 7.11
C TYR A 253 -10.43 -4.95 7.82
N GLY A 254 -9.89 -3.94 7.15
CA GLY A 254 -9.63 -2.63 7.73
C GLY A 254 -10.89 -1.82 8.01
N ILE A 255 -11.92 -1.87 7.15
CA ILE A 255 -13.21 -1.20 7.43
C ILE A 255 -13.88 -1.83 8.64
N LEU A 256 -13.91 -3.17 8.73
CA LEU A 256 -14.48 -3.87 9.88
C LEU A 256 -13.71 -3.55 11.17
N LEU A 257 -12.37 -3.59 11.13
CA LEU A 257 -11.53 -3.22 12.26
C LEU A 257 -11.72 -1.76 12.67
N ALA A 258 -11.81 -0.85 11.69
CA ALA A 258 -12.04 0.57 11.93
C ALA A 258 -13.38 0.80 12.61
N PHE A 259 -14.46 0.17 12.12
CA PHE A 259 -15.77 0.27 12.76
C PHE A 259 -15.77 -0.24 14.20
N ILE A 260 -15.07 -1.34 14.49
CA ILE A 260 -14.95 -1.88 15.86
C ILE A 260 -14.16 -0.95 16.79
N VAL A 261 -13.11 -0.31 16.28
CA VAL A 261 -12.16 0.47 17.10
C VAL A 261 -12.54 1.95 17.20
N LEU A 262 -13.06 2.53 16.12
CA LEU A 262 -13.36 3.95 15.96
C LEU A 262 -14.87 4.26 15.99
N GLY A 263 -15.72 3.24 15.89
CA GLY A 263 -17.17 3.38 16.02
C GLY A 263 -17.80 4.24 14.93
N ASP A 264 -18.72 5.11 15.35
CA ASP A 264 -19.58 5.92 14.47
C ASP A 264 -18.79 6.85 13.53
N ALA A 265 -17.53 7.18 13.84
CA ALA A 265 -16.66 7.97 12.95
C ALA A 265 -16.40 7.30 11.59
N GLU A 266 -16.61 5.98 11.51
CA GLU A 266 -16.43 5.17 10.30
C GLU A 266 -17.77 4.83 9.61
N GLN A 267 -18.90 5.29 10.15
CA GLN A 267 -20.22 5.01 9.60
C GLN A 267 -20.51 5.88 8.38
N MET A 268 -20.58 5.25 7.21
CA MET A 268 -20.82 5.93 5.93
C MET A 268 -22.28 5.78 5.45
N SER A 269 -22.61 6.48 4.36
CA SER A 269 -23.90 6.33 3.67
C SER A 269 -24.15 4.91 3.16
N LYS A 270 -25.42 4.56 2.91
CA LYS A 270 -25.76 3.22 2.35
C LYS A 270 -25.21 3.09 0.93
N GLU A 271 -25.26 4.18 0.20
CA GLU A 271 -24.76 4.34 -1.16
C GLU A 271 -23.25 4.13 -1.23
N PHE A 272 -22.50 4.62 -0.24
CA PHE A 272 -21.07 4.31 -0.10
C PHE A 272 -20.83 2.80 -0.02
N TYR A 273 -21.57 2.08 0.85
CA TYR A 273 -21.38 0.64 0.99
C TYR A 273 -21.75 -0.13 -0.29
N TYR A 274 -22.77 0.31 -1.04
CA TYR A 274 -23.06 -0.25 -2.36
C TYR A 274 -21.93 0.00 -3.35
N GLY A 275 -21.41 1.22 -3.43
CA GLY A 275 -20.27 1.56 -4.29
C GLY A 275 -19.03 0.72 -3.96
N ALA A 276 -18.67 0.64 -2.68
CA ALA A 276 -17.54 -0.14 -2.20
C ALA A 276 -17.70 -1.64 -2.51
N LEU A 277 -18.91 -2.20 -2.32
CA LEU A 277 -19.22 -3.58 -2.66
C LEU A 277 -19.08 -3.84 -4.17
N VAL A 278 -19.53 -2.91 -5.01
CA VAL A 278 -19.38 -3.03 -6.48
C VAL A 278 -17.91 -3.06 -6.87
N ILE A 279 -17.09 -2.15 -6.34
CA ILE A 279 -15.64 -2.12 -6.61
C ILE A 279 -15.01 -3.46 -6.21
N LEU A 280 -15.30 -3.95 -5.00
CA LEU A 280 -14.77 -5.22 -4.51
C LEU A 280 -15.20 -6.41 -5.36
N ALA A 281 -16.49 -6.47 -5.74
CA ALA A 281 -17.04 -7.54 -6.56
C ALA A 281 -16.39 -7.60 -7.95
N VAL A 282 -16.23 -6.44 -8.61
CA VAL A 282 -15.59 -6.32 -9.93
C VAL A 282 -14.13 -6.78 -9.88
N VAL A 283 -13.41 -6.35 -8.85
CA VAL A 283 -12.03 -6.77 -8.60
C VAL A 283 -11.94 -8.29 -8.48
N ILE A 284 -12.77 -8.89 -7.61
CA ILE A 284 -12.76 -10.34 -7.37
C ILE A 284 -13.12 -11.08 -8.65
N ALA A 285 -14.16 -10.63 -9.37
CA ALA A 285 -14.57 -11.21 -10.65
C ALA A 285 -13.44 -11.19 -11.68
N ASN A 286 -12.72 -10.06 -11.80
CA ASN A 286 -11.56 -9.94 -12.67
C ASN A 286 -10.45 -10.94 -12.30
N GLY A 287 -10.16 -11.05 -11.00
CA GLY A 287 -9.23 -12.05 -10.47
C GLY A 287 -9.59 -13.49 -10.82
N VAL A 288 -10.87 -13.86 -10.63
CA VAL A 288 -11.39 -15.20 -10.94
C VAL A 288 -11.30 -15.49 -12.44
N LEU A 289 -11.74 -14.57 -13.29
CA LEU A 289 -11.73 -14.74 -14.75
C LEU A 289 -10.31 -14.94 -15.28
N LYS A 290 -9.36 -14.13 -14.82
CA LYS A 290 -7.95 -14.19 -15.25
C LYS A 290 -7.26 -15.49 -14.83
N ASN A 291 -7.67 -16.10 -13.72
CA ASN A 291 -7.12 -17.36 -13.24
C ASN A 291 -7.91 -18.60 -13.71
N SER A 292 -9.04 -18.41 -14.38
CA SER A 292 -9.86 -19.51 -14.93
C SER A 292 -9.14 -20.23 -16.07
N LYS A 293 -9.19 -21.57 -16.07
CA LYS A 293 -8.52 -22.42 -17.07
C LYS A 293 -8.99 -22.16 -18.51
N LYS A 294 -10.23 -21.70 -18.70
CA LYS A 294 -10.81 -21.36 -20.02
C LYS A 294 -10.09 -20.19 -20.72
N PHE A 295 -9.54 -19.22 -19.97
CA PHE A 295 -8.86 -18.05 -20.54
C PHE A 295 -7.34 -18.22 -20.67
N LYS A 296 -6.71 -19.15 -19.95
CA LYS A 296 -5.30 -19.50 -20.17
C LYS A 296 -5.07 -20.08 -21.58
N ALA A 297 -6.01 -20.87 -22.08
CA ALA A 297 -5.97 -21.43 -23.44
C ALA A 297 -6.06 -20.37 -24.56
N VAL A 298 -6.71 -19.23 -24.31
CA VAL A 298 -6.84 -18.13 -25.30
C VAL A 298 -5.58 -17.24 -25.34
N LYS A 299 -4.74 -17.27 -24.30
CA LYS A 299 -3.50 -16.47 -24.21
C LYS A 299 -2.28 -17.18 -24.80
N GLU A 300 -2.39 -18.49 -25.01
CA GLU A 300 -1.35 -19.37 -25.58
C GLU A 300 -1.61 -19.73 -27.06
N ALA A 301 -2.71 -19.24 -27.64
CA ALA A 301 -3.03 -19.29 -29.07
C ALA A 301 -2.80 -17.92 -29.72
#